data_AF-A0A4U5LRT5-F1
#
_entry.id   AF-A0A4U5LRT5-F1
#
_cell.length_a   1.000
_cell.length_b   1.000
_cell.length_c   1.000
_cell.angle_alpha   90.00
_cell.angle_beta   90.00
_cell.angle_gamma   90.00
#
_symmetry.space_group_name_H-M   'P 1'
#
loop_
_entity.id
_entity.type
_entity.pdbx_description
1 polymer ?
#
loop_
_entity_poly.entity_id
_entity_poly.type
_entity_poly.pdbx_seq_one_letter_code
_entity_poly.pdbx_strand_id
1 'polypeptide(L)'
;MIVASNSPDENKWISDEEMHYITATLPHTPGRAKGQKHAPVPWRRLATSTVLLSNLVAQFSFNFSSTMMQSFLPAYFRDVLLLDLKSNGLYTVLPYLSQLIFKNVFGNLSDYLKRQGYLSPTVSSKLFQSLGSFGTATCFTGLALFVDCERPTLALTLLGLCFSSGMSGFYISLISIAPIYTGGSQEEWRNVYLICAVVNLIAGVLFLIFGSDKPQRNQVVDIPLPIQKRRRTVSEMSSNDWTV
;
A
#
# COMPACT_ATOMS: atom_id res chain seq x y z
N MET A 1 19.62 14.53 -18.19
CA MET A 1 19.34 13.44 -17.23
C MET A 1 20.49 12.44 -17.42
N ILE A 2 21.32 12.19 -16.39
CA ILE A 2 22.62 11.51 -16.58
C ILE A 2 22.48 9.97 -16.62
N VAL A 3 21.41 9.39 -16.05
CA VAL A 3 21.26 7.93 -15.86
C VAL A 3 20.06 7.33 -16.59
N ALA A 4 19.11 8.16 -17.07
CA ALA A 4 17.91 7.68 -17.74
C ALA A 4 17.64 8.52 -19.00
N SER A 5 17.40 7.84 -20.12
CA SER A 5 17.01 8.43 -21.40
C SER A 5 15.59 7.99 -21.76
N ASN A 6 14.81 8.90 -22.36
CA ASN A 6 13.40 8.64 -22.70
C ASN A 6 13.25 7.78 -23.95
N SER A 7 14.28 7.73 -24.80
CA SER A 7 14.34 6.92 -26.01
C SER A 7 15.63 6.09 -26.03
N PRO A 8 15.60 4.86 -26.57
CA PRO A 8 16.79 4.05 -26.79
C PRO A 8 17.87 4.82 -27.56
N ASP A 9 17.47 5.55 -28.61
CA ASP A 9 18.32 6.39 -29.47
C ASP A 9 19.08 7.51 -28.72
N GLU A 10 18.58 7.95 -27.56
CA GLU A 10 19.14 9.05 -26.79
C GLU A 10 20.08 8.57 -25.67
N ASN A 11 20.23 7.25 -25.51
CA ASN A 11 21.11 6.69 -24.49
C ASN A 11 22.56 6.62 -25.01
N LYS A 12 23.49 7.21 -24.25
CA LYS A 12 24.93 7.22 -24.59
C LYS A 12 25.64 5.89 -24.31
N TRP A 13 25.05 5.02 -23.51
CA TRP A 13 25.68 3.77 -23.03
C TRP A 13 24.99 2.50 -23.52
N ILE A 14 24.05 2.62 -24.46
CA ILE A 14 23.34 1.45 -25.01
C ILE A 14 24.26 0.68 -25.98
N SER A 15 24.27 -0.65 -25.86
CA SER A 15 24.97 -1.52 -26.81
C SER A 15 24.17 -1.64 -28.11
N ASP A 16 24.84 -1.77 -29.25
CA ASP A 16 24.18 -1.95 -30.56
C ASP A 16 23.26 -3.19 -30.58
N GLU A 17 23.63 -4.24 -29.85
CA GLU A 17 22.82 -5.46 -29.70
C GLU A 17 21.54 -5.20 -28.89
N GLU A 18 21.65 -4.43 -27.80
CA GLU A 18 20.50 -4.03 -26.97
C GLU A 18 19.57 -3.07 -27.74
N MET A 19 20.15 -2.13 -28.49
CA MET A 19 19.41 -1.22 -29.36
C MET A 19 18.59 -1.99 -30.39
N HIS A 20 19.21 -2.95 -31.07
CA HIS A 20 18.53 -3.79 -32.06
C HIS A 20 17.46 -4.66 -31.41
N TYR A 21 17.74 -5.28 -30.26
CA TYR A 21 16.77 -6.07 -29.50
C TYR A 21 15.54 -5.24 -29.11
N ILE A 22 15.75 -4.05 -28.53
CA ILE A 22 14.65 -3.18 -28.09
C ILE A 22 13.83 -2.70 -29.29
N THR A 23 14.49 -2.26 -30.37
CA THR A 23 13.82 -1.77 -31.58
C THR A 23 13.02 -2.87 -32.28
N ALA A 24 13.51 -4.11 -32.28
CA ALA A 24 12.81 -5.27 -32.84
C ALA A 24 11.65 -5.77 -31.97
N THR A 25 11.73 -5.59 -30.63
CA THR A 25 10.72 -6.09 -29.68
C THR A 25 9.62 -5.05 -29.40
N LEU A 26 9.90 -3.76 -29.62
CA LEU A 26 8.91 -2.69 -29.52
C LEU A 26 7.80 -2.93 -30.57
N PRO A 27 6.53 -3.08 -30.16
CA PRO A 27 5.43 -3.05 -31.12
C PRO A 27 5.51 -1.72 -31.84
N HIS A 28 5.58 -1.74 -33.19
CA HIS A 28 5.39 -0.56 -34.02
C HIS A 28 4.00 0.01 -33.74
N THR A 29 3.91 0.81 -32.68
CA THR A 29 2.68 1.43 -32.25
C THR A 29 2.47 2.56 -33.24
N PRO A 30 1.40 2.55 -34.07
CA PRO A 30 1.24 3.48 -35.18
C PRO A 30 1.09 4.97 -34.78
N GLY A 31 1.38 5.34 -33.53
CA GLY A 31 1.43 6.72 -33.02
C GLY A 31 2.78 7.16 -32.44
N ARG A 32 3.82 6.32 -32.45
CA ARG A 32 5.15 6.66 -31.87
C ARG A 32 6.15 7.19 -32.90
N ALA A 33 5.68 7.70 -34.03
CA ALA A 33 6.54 8.41 -34.98
C ALA A 33 6.83 9.82 -34.41
N LYS A 34 8.12 10.17 -34.29
CA LYS A 34 8.60 11.51 -33.91
C LYS A 34 7.80 12.57 -34.69
N GLY A 35 6.96 13.35 -34.01
CA GLY A 35 6.19 14.45 -34.61
C GLY A 35 4.68 14.22 -34.82
N GLN A 36 4.12 13.05 -34.52
CA GLN A 36 2.67 12.89 -34.52
C GLN A 36 2.05 13.47 -33.24
N LYS A 37 1.11 14.40 -33.39
CA LYS A 37 0.30 14.92 -32.27
C LYS A 37 -0.46 13.75 -31.66
N HIS A 38 -0.25 13.47 -30.37
CA HIS A 38 -1.04 12.48 -29.64
C HIS A 38 -2.53 12.76 -29.88
N ALA A 39 -3.27 11.76 -30.34
CA ALA A 39 -4.72 11.86 -30.40
C ALA A 39 -5.21 12.21 -28.98
N PRO A 40 -6.11 13.19 -28.82
CA PRO A 40 -6.55 13.63 -27.50
C PRO A 40 -7.06 12.44 -26.70
N VAL A 41 -6.56 12.29 -25.47
CA VAL A 41 -6.93 11.17 -24.60
C VAL A 41 -8.45 11.19 -24.42
N PRO A 42 -9.17 10.10 -24.74
CA PRO A 42 -10.61 10.07 -24.59
C PRO A 42 -10.98 9.85 -23.12
N TRP A 43 -10.76 10.87 -22.29
CA TRP A 43 -10.93 10.86 -20.83
C TRP A 43 -12.26 10.24 -20.39
N ARG A 44 -13.35 10.57 -21.07
CA ARG A 44 -14.67 10.02 -20.75
C ARG A 44 -14.74 8.51 -21.01
N ARG A 45 -14.24 8.04 -22.16
CA ARG A 45 -14.23 6.59 -22.45
C ARG A 45 -13.28 5.82 -21.54
N LEU A 46 -12.16 6.42 -21.17
CA LEU A 46 -11.21 5.85 -20.22
C LEU A 46 -11.83 5.75 -18.82
N ALA A 47 -12.45 6.82 -18.33
CA ALA A 47 -13.11 6.87 -17.03
C ALA A 47 -14.33 5.93 -16.92
N THR A 48 -14.98 5.62 -18.05
CA THR A 48 -16.12 4.68 -18.08
C THR A 48 -15.71 3.23 -18.41
N SER A 49 -14.41 2.96 -18.55
CA SER A 49 -13.91 1.61 -18.84
C SER A 49 -14.08 0.69 -17.63
N THR A 50 -14.72 -0.47 -17.83
CA THR A 50 -14.95 -1.49 -16.78
C THR A 50 -13.65 -2.01 -16.18
N VAL A 51 -12.58 -2.08 -16.98
CA VAL A 51 -11.25 -2.52 -16.55
C VAL A 51 -10.62 -1.49 -15.62
N LEU A 52 -10.73 -0.20 -15.97
CA LEU A 52 -10.22 0.90 -15.15
C LEU A 52 -10.99 1.01 -13.83
N LEU A 53 -12.32 0.95 -13.86
CA LEU A 53 -13.16 1.00 -12.67
C LEU A 53 -12.89 -0.17 -11.72
N SER A 54 -12.80 -1.40 -12.25
CA SER A 54 -12.44 -2.58 -11.45
C SER A 54 -11.07 -2.41 -10.78
N ASN A 55 -10.09 -1.88 -11.52
CA ASN A 55 -8.75 -1.64 -10.98
C ASN A 55 -8.73 -0.55 -9.91
N LEU A 56 -9.49 0.54 -10.09
CA LEU A 56 -9.63 1.63 -9.12
C LEU A 56 -10.24 1.15 -7.81
N VAL A 57 -11.35 0.39 -7.89
CA VAL A 57 -12.00 -0.19 -6.70
C VAL A 57 -11.04 -1.10 -5.96
N ALA A 58 -10.33 -1.97 -6.68
CA ALA A 58 -9.42 -2.90 -6.06
C ALA A 58 -8.19 -2.20 -5.44
N GLN A 59 -7.67 -1.12 -6.07
CA GLN A 59 -6.64 -0.27 -5.46
C GLN A 59 -7.15 0.45 -4.20
N PHE A 60 -8.36 1.00 -4.25
CA PHE A 60 -8.96 1.67 -3.11
C PHE A 60 -9.09 0.72 -1.92
N SER A 61 -9.67 -0.46 -2.13
CA SER A 61 -9.83 -1.48 -1.09
C SER A 61 -8.48 -1.88 -0.49
N PHE A 62 -7.47 -2.12 -1.33
CA PHE A 62 -6.15 -2.52 -0.86
C PHE A 62 -5.46 -1.42 -0.04
N ASN A 63 -5.48 -0.17 -0.52
CA ASN A 63 -4.90 0.96 0.21
C ASN A 63 -5.65 1.21 1.52
N PHE A 64 -6.99 1.17 1.50
CA PHE A 64 -7.81 1.35 2.69
C PHE A 64 -7.48 0.32 3.77
N SER A 65 -7.48 -0.98 3.44
CA SER A 65 -7.14 -2.05 4.39
C SER A 65 -5.70 -1.94 4.89
N SER A 66 -4.75 -1.58 4.02
CA SER A 66 -3.34 -1.42 4.40
C SER A 66 -3.13 -0.25 5.37
N THR A 67 -3.74 0.90 5.10
CA THR A 67 -3.65 2.09 5.96
C THR A 67 -4.32 1.87 7.31
N MET A 68 -5.50 1.22 7.33
CA MET A 68 -6.18 0.86 8.57
C MET A 68 -5.31 -0.06 9.43
N MET A 69 -4.76 -1.11 8.83
CA MET A 69 -3.86 -2.03 9.54
C MET A 69 -2.64 -1.28 10.10
N GLN A 70 -1.96 -0.43 9.31
CA GLN A 70 -0.81 0.34 9.79
C GLN A 70 -1.15 1.29 10.95
N SER A 71 -2.34 1.90 10.92
CA SER A 71 -2.78 2.86 11.93
C SER A 71 -3.06 2.18 13.27
N PHE A 72 -3.66 0.98 13.25
CA PHE A 72 -3.97 0.21 14.45
C PHE A 72 -2.88 -0.78 14.86
N LEU A 73 -1.84 -0.96 14.03
CA LEU A 73 -0.76 -1.91 14.28
C LEU A 73 -0.07 -1.71 15.64
N PRO A 74 0.27 -0.48 16.06
CA PRO A 74 0.93 -0.27 17.34
C PRO A 74 0.01 -0.60 18.52
N ALA A 75 -1.29 -0.27 18.41
CA ALA A 75 -2.30 -0.60 19.41
C ALA A 75 -2.49 -2.11 19.52
N TYR A 76 -2.52 -2.82 18.39
CA TYR A 76 -2.63 -4.28 18.36
C TYR A 76 -1.45 -4.98 19.05
N PHE A 77 -0.21 -4.54 18.79
CA PHE A 77 0.97 -5.11 19.46
C PHE A 77 1.00 -4.86 20.97
N ARG A 78 0.46 -3.71 21.41
CA ARG A 78 0.35 -3.37 22.82
C ARG A 78 -0.78 -4.13 23.53
N ASP A 79 -1.99 -4.08 22.97
CA ASP A 79 -3.20 -4.46 23.70
C ASP A 79 -3.55 -5.95 23.49
N VAL A 80 -3.20 -6.56 22.35
CA VAL A 80 -3.51 -7.96 22.03
C VAL A 80 -2.30 -8.87 22.21
N LEU A 81 -1.12 -8.43 21.76
CA LEU A 81 0.10 -9.24 21.86
C LEU A 81 0.91 -8.99 23.14
N LEU A 82 0.55 -7.95 23.92
CA LEU A 82 1.21 -7.55 25.18
C LEU A 82 2.75 -7.44 25.04
N LEU A 83 3.24 -7.06 23.85
CA LEU A 83 4.67 -6.94 23.59
C LEU A 83 5.23 -5.67 24.22
N ASP A 84 6.45 -5.79 24.76
CA ASP A 84 7.13 -4.68 25.41
C ASP A 84 7.46 -3.57 24.39
N LEU A 85 7.12 -2.32 24.72
CA LEU A 85 7.24 -1.16 23.82
C LEU A 85 8.67 -0.95 23.29
N LYS A 86 9.68 -1.47 24.01
CA LYS A 86 11.10 -1.31 23.71
C LYS A 86 11.60 -2.20 22.57
N SER A 87 10.97 -3.37 22.33
CA SER A 87 11.30 -4.28 21.23
C SER A 87 10.33 -4.16 20.04
N ASN A 88 9.28 -3.34 20.19
CA ASN A 88 8.21 -3.15 19.21
C ASN A 88 8.71 -2.70 17.82
N GLY A 89 9.83 -1.98 17.77
CA GLY A 89 10.50 -1.58 16.53
C GLY A 89 11.04 -2.76 15.71
N LEU A 90 11.63 -3.77 16.37
CA LEU A 90 12.14 -4.97 15.67
C LEU A 90 10.97 -5.81 15.12
N TYR A 91 9.90 -5.94 15.90
CA TYR A 91 8.72 -6.68 15.47
C TYR A 91 7.91 -5.98 14.38
N THR A 92 7.87 -4.63 14.37
CA THR A 92 7.23 -3.87 13.28
C THR A 92 8.00 -3.96 11.98
N VAL A 93 9.34 -4.05 12.00
CA VAL A 93 10.16 -4.16 10.77
C VAL A 93 10.04 -5.55 10.11
N LEU A 94 9.80 -6.61 10.89
CA LEU A 94 9.66 -7.99 10.41
C LEU A 94 8.64 -8.17 9.26
N PRO A 95 7.37 -7.70 9.37
CA PRO A 95 6.41 -7.83 8.28
C PRO A 95 6.80 -7.03 7.03
N TYR A 96 7.48 -5.89 7.17
CA TYR A 96 7.96 -5.12 6.01
C TYR A 96 9.14 -5.81 5.31
N LEU A 97 10.07 -6.41 6.06
CA LEU A 97 11.15 -7.22 5.48
C LEU A 97 10.59 -8.45 4.77
N SER A 98 9.63 -9.13 5.39
CA SER A 98 8.92 -10.25 4.77
C SER A 98 8.25 -9.81 3.46
N GLN A 99 7.54 -8.68 3.47
CA GLN A 99 6.93 -8.08 2.29
C GLN A 99 7.96 -7.79 1.19
N LEU A 100 9.14 -7.26 1.53
CA LEU A 100 10.21 -7.00 0.57
C LEU A 100 10.66 -8.30 -0.13
N ILE A 101 10.94 -9.36 0.64
CA ILE A 101 11.39 -10.64 0.10
C ILE A 101 10.31 -11.26 -0.79
N PHE A 102 9.07 -11.34 -0.29
CA PHE A 102 7.96 -11.92 -1.05
C PHE A 102 7.69 -11.15 -2.35
N LYS A 103 7.70 -9.81 -2.33
CA LYS A 103 7.53 -9.01 -3.55
C LYS A 103 8.61 -9.27 -4.59
N ASN A 104 9.86 -9.44 -4.18
CA ASN A 104 10.95 -9.78 -5.10
C ASN A 104 10.79 -11.19 -5.69
N VAL A 105 10.46 -12.18 -4.86
CA VAL A 105 10.26 -13.57 -5.31
C VAL A 105 9.08 -13.67 -6.28
N PHE A 106 7.93 -13.11 -5.90
CA PHE A 106 6.72 -13.14 -6.73
C PHE A 106 6.85 -12.26 -7.98
N GLY A 107 7.59 -11.15 -7.92
CA GLY A 107 7.91 -10.33 -9.10
C GLY A 107 8.71 -11.13 -10.13
N ASN A 108 9.81 -11.75 -9.70
CA ASN A 108 10.62 -12.61 -10.55
C ASN A 108 9.82 -13.81 -11.10
N LEU A 109 8.99 -14.44 -10.26
CA LEU A 109 8.13 -15.55 -10.68
C LEU A 109 7.09 -15.10 -11.71
N SER A 110 6.44 -13.96 -11.51
CA SER A 110 5.51 -13.36 -12.46
C SER A 110 6.17 -13.13 -13.82
N ASP A 111 7.38 -12.56 -13.82
CA ASP A 111 8.09 -12.26 -15.06
C ASP A 111 8.62 -13.52 -15.74
N TYR A 112 9.04 -14.52 -14.96
CA TYR A 112 9.39 -15.84 -15.48
C TYR A 112 8.20 -16.51 -16.18
N LEU A 113 7.02 -16.53 -15.53
CA LEU A 113 5.79 -17.09 -16.09
C LEU A 113 5.35 -16.40 -17.40
N LYS A 114 5.54 -15.08 -17.49
CA LYS A 114 5.28 -14.32 -18.72
C LYS A 114 6.30 -14.64 -19.82
N ARG A 115 7.59 -14.72 -19.49
CA ARG A 115 8.68 -15.02 -20.46
C ARG A 115 8.53 -16.40 -21.09
N GLN A 116 8.06 -17.38 -20.32
CA GLN A 116 7.81 -18.74 -20.80
C GLN A 116 6.52 -18.87 -21.63
N GLY A 117 5.74 -17.80 -21.78
CA GLY A 117 4.51 -17.80 -22.59
C GLY A 117 3.33 -18.54 -21.98
N TYR A 118 3.42 -19.02 -20.73
CA TYR A 118 2.32 -19.75 -20.07
C TYR A 118 1.09 -18.86 -19.79
N LEU A 119 1.29 -17.55 -19.62
CA LEU A 119 0.23 -16.61 -19.25
C LEU A 119 0.33 -15.31 -20.05
N SER A 120 -0.81 -14.89 -20.63
CA SER A 120 -0.96 -13.54 -21.19
C SER A 120 -0.74 -12.48 -20.09
N PRO A 121 -0.12 -11.32 -20.39
CA PRO A 121 0.12 -10.26 -19.40
C PRO A 121 -1.14 -9.83 -18.64
N THR A 122 -2.29 -9.82 -19.32
CA THR A 122 -3.58 -9.46 -18.74
C THR A 122 -4.10 -10.55 -17.79
N VAL A 123 -3.96 -11.83 -18.17
CA VAL A 123 -4.42 -12.96 -17.35
C VAL A 123 -3.52 -13.12 -16.14
N SER A 124 -2.21 -13.01 -16.32
CA SER A 124 -1.21 -12.99 -15.25
C SER A 124 -1.53 -11.92 -14.20
N SER A 125 -1.77 -10.68 -14.64
CA SER A 125 -2.08 -9.58 -13.72
C SER A 125 -3.39 -9.80 -12.97
N LYS A 126 -4.43 -10.33 -13.63
CA LYS A 126 -5.70 -10.70 -12.98
C LYS A 126 -5.52 -11.81 -11.93
N LEU A 127 -4.76 -12.85 -12.25
CA LEU A 127 -4.53 -13.98 -11.35
C LEU A 127 -3.75 -13.56 -10.11
N PHE A 128 -2.63 -12.86 -10.29
CA PHE A 128 -1.82 -12.37 -9.17
C PHE A 128 -2.59 -11.36 -8.32
N GLN A 129 -3.40 -10.51 -8.95
CA GLN A 129 -4.25 -9.57 -8.23
C GLN A 129 -5.31 -10.29 -7.38
N SER A 130 -5.98 -11.27 -7.96
CA SER A 130 -7.02 -12.04 -7.28
C SER A 130 -6.42 -12.86 -6.15
N LEU A 131 -5.30 -13.55 -6.40
CA LEU A 131 -4.59 -14.35 -5.40
C LEU A 131 -4.10 -13.49 -4.23
N GLY A 132 -3.59 -12.29 -4.52
CA GLY A 132 -3.20 -11.34 -3.49
C GLY A 132 -4.39 -10.85 -2.65
N SER A 133 -5.51 -10.53 -3.30
CA SER A 133 -6.71 -10.04 -2.61
C SER A 133 -7.34 -11.12 -1.72
N PHE A 134 -7.48 -12.35 -2.25
CA PHE A 134 -7.97 -13.49 -1.47
C PHE A 134 -7.02 -13.87 -0.34
N GLY A 135 -5.70 -13.88 -0.60
CA GLY A 135 -4.69 -14.13 0.44
C GLY A 135 -4.74 -13.10 1.57
N THR A 136 -4.96 -11.83 1.23
CA THR A 136 -5.12 -10.76 2.23
C THR A 136 -6.40 -10.99 3.06
N ALA A 137 -7.52 -11.31 2.41
CA ALA A 137 -8.79 -11.57 3.09
C ALA A 137 -8.74 -12.78 4.04
N THR A 138 -8.09 -13.88 3.62
CA THR A 138 -7.91 -15.06 4.47
C THR A 138 -6.99 -14.76 5.66
N CYS A 139 -5.93 -13.98 5.47
CA CYS A 139 -5.05 -13.56 6.57
C CYS A 139 -5.79 -12.70 7.59
N PHE A 140 -6.60 -11.72 7.15
CA PHE A 140 -7.43 -10.92 8.06
C PHE A 140 -8.45 -11.77 8.82
N THR A 141 -9.09 -12.72 8.14
CA THR A 141 -10.04 -13.64 8.78
C THR A 141 -9.32 -14.53 9.80
N GLY A 142 -8.11 -14.98 9.48
CA GLY A 142 -7.27 -15.75 10.39
C GLY A 142 -6.84 -14.95 11.63
N LEU A 143 -6.46 -13.68 11.44
CA LEU A 143 -6.16 -12.75 12.53
C LEU A 143 -7.37 -12.54 13.44
N ALA A 144 -8.58 -12.47 12.88
CA ALA A 144 -9.80 -12.25 13.65
C ALA A 144 -10.27 -13.49 14.45
N LEU A 145 -10.01 -14.70 13.96
CA LEU A 145 -10.54 -15.95 14.55
C LEU A 145 -9.56 -16.71 15.42
N PHE A 146 -8.25 -16.58 15.21
CA PHE A 146 -7.24 -17.49 15.79
C PHE A 146 -6.14 -16.78 16.59
N VAL A 147 -6.24 -15.46 16.79
CA VAL A 147 -5.23 -14.75 17.58
C VAL A 147 -5.64 -14.65 19.04
N ASP A 148 -4.85 -15.34 19.86
CA ASP A 148 -4.87 -15.24 21.31
C ASP A 148 -3.50 -14.77 21.83
N CYS A 149 -3.49 -14.22 23.04
CA CYS A 149 -2.26 -13.77 23.73
C CYS A 149 -1.19 -14.87 23.85
N GLU A 150 -1.61 -16.14 23.89
CA GLU A 150 -0.70 -17.30 24.05
C GLU A 150 0.14 -17.60 22.79
N ARG A 151 -0.22 -17.06 21.60
CA ARG A 151 0.43 -17.39 20.32
C ARG A 151 0.88 -16.15 19.52
N PRO A 152 1.77 -15.31 20.08
CA PRO A 152 2.22 -14.07 19.43
C PRO A 152 2.98 -14.33 18.10
N THR A 153 3.65 -15.48 17.97
CA THR A 153 4.37 -15.87 16.75
C THR A 153 3.41 -16.11 15.57
N LEU A 154 2.24 -16.70 15.82
CA LEU A 154 1.21 -16.95 14.79
C LEU A 154 0.61 -15.62 14.30
N ALA A 155 0.35 -14.69 15.22
CA ALA A 155 -0.13 -13.36 14.85
C ALA A 155 0.90 -12.60 13.99
N LEU A 156 2.19 -12.67 14.33
CA LEU A 156 3.26 -12.02 13.56
C LEU A 156 3.43 -12.62 12.16
N THR A 157 3.29 -13.94 12.01
CA THR A 157 3.39 -14.58 10.69
C THR A 157 2.18 -14.27 9.81
N LEU A 158 0.95 -14.33 10.36
CA LEU A 158 -0.26 -13.94 9.63
C LEU A 158 -0.23 -12.46 9.21
N LEU A 159 0.28 -11.59 10.09
CA LEU A 159 0.46 -10.19 9.78
C LEU A 159 1.47 -10.00 8.63
N GLY A 160 2.63 -10.66 8.70
CA GLY A 160 3.63 -10.64 7.63
C GLY A 160 3.08 -11.14 6.29
N LEU A 161 2.27 -12.20 6.31
CA LEU A 161 1.58 -12.73 5.13
C LEU A 161 0.56 -11.73 4.57
N CYS A 162 -0.21 -11.06 5.43
CA CYS A 162 -1.20 -10.06 5.04
C CYS A 162 -0.57 -8.85 4.32
N PHE A 163 0.58 -8.38 4.81
CA PHE A 163 1.34 -7.32 4.13
C PHE A 163 1.99 -7.80 2.82
N SER A 164 2.39 -9.08 2.76
CA SER A 164 3.05 -9.68 1.61
C SER A 164 2.09 -10.04 0.47
N SER A 165 0.82 -10.34 0.78
CA SER A 165 -0.21 -10.67 -0.21
C SER A 165 -0.68 -9.46 -1.04
N GLY A 166 -0.21 -8.26 -0.73
CA GLY A 166 -0.36 -7.07 -1.58
C GLY A 166 0.43 -7.17 -2.89
N MET A 167 -0.08 -7.96 -3.83
CA MET A 167 0.56 -8.26 -5.11
C MET A 167 0.54 -7.04 -6.05
N SER A 168 1.67 -6.79 -6.71
CA SER A 168 1.93 -5.62 -7.58
C SER A 168 1.16 -5.59 -8.91
N GLY A 169 0.18 -6.47 -9.11
CA GLY A 169 -0.56 -6.64 -10.37
C GLY A 169 -1.28 -5.38 -10.84
N PHE A 170 -1.67 -4.50 -9.91
CA PHE A 170 -2.33 -3.23 -10.20
C PHE A 170 -1.50 -2.28 -11.09
N TYR A 171 -0.21 -2.12 -10.81
CA TYR A 171 0.65 -1.18 -11.53
C TYR A 171 0.87 -1.64 -12.97
N ILE A 172 1.06 -2.95 -13.15
CA ILE A 172 1.23 -3.57 -14.46
C ILE A 172 -0.09 -3.51 -15.26
N SER A 173 -1.23 -3.70 -14.60
CA SER A 173 -2.55 -3.59 -15.22
C SER A 173 -2.82 -2.17 -15.70
N LEU A 174 -2.48 -1.15 -14.91
CA LEU A 174 -2.68 0.26 -15.29
C LEU A 174 -1.88 0.62 -16.55
N ILE A 175 -0.61 0.21 -16.60
CA ILE A 175 0.27 0.45 -17.76
C ILE A 175 -0.23 -0.31 -19.00
N SER A 176 -0.76 -1.52 -18.82
CA SER A 176 -1.26 -2.35 -19.93
C SER A 176 -2.58 -1.87 -20.53
N ILE A 177 -3.40 -1.09 -19.81
CA ILE A 177 -4.70 -0.60 -20.29
C ILE A 177 -4.53 0.48 -21.36
N ALA A 178 -3.44 1.26 -21.31
CA ALA A 178 -3.25 2.43 -22.15
C ALA A 178 -1.78 2.62 -22.58
N PRO A 179 -1.14 1.62 -23.24
CA PRO A 179 0.29 1.67 -23.57
C PRO A 179 0.66 2.84 -24.50
N ILE A 180 -0.30 3.34 -25.28
CA ILE A 180 -0.12 4.46 -26.22
C ILE A 180 -0.17 5.82 -25.48
N TYR A 181 -0.74 5.86 -24.28
CA TYR A 181 -0.84 7.06 -23.44
C TYR A 181 0.12 7.04 -22.25
N THR A 182 0.80 5.91 -21.99
CA THR A 182 1.87 5.80 -20.99
C THR A 182 3.17 6.38 -21.55
N GLY A 183 3.21 7.71 -21.65
CA GLY A 183 4.31 8.44 -22.27
C GLY A 183 3.90 9.88 -22.60
N GLY A 184 3.39 10.61 -21.61
CA GLY A 184 2.90 11.97 -21.82
C GLY A 184 4.03 12.97 -22.09
N SER A 185 3.74 13.96 -22.93
CA SER A 185 4.61 15.11 -23.11
C SER A 185 4.82 15.84 -21.76
N GLN A 186 5.92 16.59 -21.61
CA GLN A 186 6.20 17.35 -20.37
C GLN A 186 5.03 18.29 -19.98
N GLU A 187 4.25 18.75 -20.95
CA GLU A 187 3.08 19.60 -20.74
C GLU A 187 1.91 18.86 -20.09
N GLU A 188 1.68 17.60 -20.46
CA GLU A 188 0.65 16.76 -19.85
C GLU A 188 0.96 16.50 -18.37
N TRP A 189 2.22 16.18 -18.07
CA TRP A 189 2.68 16.00 -16.70
C TRP A 189 2.55 17.26 -15.86
N ARG A 190 2.87 18.43 -16.44
CA ARG A 190 2.66 19.73 -15.78
C ARG A 190 1.20 19.92 -15.33
N ASN A 191 0.24 19.56 -16.18
CA ASN A 191 -1.18 19.65 -15.84
C ASN A 191 -1.57 18.68 -14.72
N VAL A 192 -1.07 17.44 -14.75
CA VAL A 192 -1.31 16.46 -13.68
C VAL A 192 -0.79 16.98 -12.34
N TYR A 193 0.43 17.53 -12.31
CA TYR A 193 0.99 18.09 -11.08
C TYR A 193 0.20 19.29 -10.55
N LEU A 194 -0.29 20.17 -11.43
CA LEU A 194 -1.14 21.29 -11.02
C LEU A 194 -2.46 20.81 -10.40
N ILE A 195 -3.08 19.78 -10.98
CA ILE A 195 -4.30 19.17 -10.41
C ILE A 195 -3.99 18.59 -9.02
N CYS A 196 -2.91 17.83 -8.88
CA CYS A 196 -2.49 17.28 -7.58
C CYS A 196 -2.24 18.37 -6.55
N ALA A 197 -1.61 19.48 -6.94
CA ALA A 197 -1.36 20.62 -6.06
C ALA A 197 -2.67 21.25 -5.56
N VAL A 198 -3.63 21.47 -6.46
CA VAL A 198 -4.96 22.02 -6.09
C VAL A 198 -5.70 21.07 -5.15
N VAL A 199 -5.71 19.76 -5.42
CA VAL A 199 -6.37 18.77 -4.56
C VAL A 199 -5.77 18.77 -3.15
N ASN A 200 -4.43 18.80 -3.03
CA ASN A 200 -3.77 18.85 -1.73
C ASN A 200 -4.01 20.17 -0.99
N LEU A 201 -4.08 21.30 -1.70
CA LEU A 201 -4.44 22.58 -1.10
C LEU A 201 -5.86 22.55 -0.53
N ILE A 202 -6.83 22.00 -1.26
CA ILE A 202 -8.22 21.87 -0.78
C ILE A 202 -8.26 20.97 0.46
N ALA A 203 -7.58 19.82 0.43
CA ALA A 203 -7.50 18.92 1.58
C ALA A 203 -6.88 19.60 2.82
N GLY A 204 -5.82 20.39 2.61
CA GLY A 204 -5.18 21.17 3.66
C GLY A 204 -6.10 22.23 4.27
N VAL A 205 -6.84 22.97 3.44
CA VAL A 205 -7.83 23.96 3.90
C VAL A 205 -8.96 23.28 4.68
N LEU A 206 -9.48 22.15 4.20
CA LEU A 206 -10.50 21.37 4.92
C LEU A 206 -9.97 20.88 6.28
N PHE A 207 -8.72 20.41 6.33
CA PHE A 207 -8.11 19.99 7.58
C PHE A 207 -7.86 21.17 8.54
N LEU A 208 -7.57 22.38 8.05
CA LEU A 208 -7.48 23.57 8.90
C LEU A 208 -8.83 23.97 9.51
N ILE A 209 -9.92 23.76 8.77
CA ILE A 209 -11.28 24.11 9.24
C ILE A 209 -11.80 23.06 10.23
N PHE A 210 -11.60 21.77 9.94
CA PHE A 210 -12.25 20.67 10.66
C PHE A 210 -11.29 19.83 11.53
N GLY A 211 -9.98 19.97 11.35
CA GLY A 211 -8.98 19.26 12.13
C GLY A 211 -8.97 19.75 13.57
N SER A 212 -9.43 18.90 14.48
CA SER A 212 -9.30 19.14 15.92
C SER A 212 -8.62 17.92 16.54
N ASP A 213 -7.54 18.14 17.29
CA ASP A 213 -6.84 17.08 18.02
C ASP A 213 -7.42 16.83 19.42
N LYS A 214 -8.38 17.67 19.84
CA LYS A 214 -8.92 17.62 21.19
C LYS A 214 -9.67 16.31 21.40
N PRO A 215 -9.37 15.54 22.47
CA PRO A 215 -10.09 14.32 22.78
C PRO A 215 -11.58 14.65 22.94
N GLN A 216 -12.43 13.95 22.18
CA GLN A 216 -13.87 14.17 22.27
C GLN A 216 -14.36 13.79 23.67
N ARG A 217 -15.08 14.71 24.31
CA ARG A 217 -15.58 14.61 25.69
C ARG A 217 -16.32 13.31 26.02
N ASN A 218 -16.85 12.61 25.00
CA ASN A 218 -17.57 11.34 25.13
C ASN A 218 -16.68 10.09 25.22
N GLN A 219 -15.34 10.22 25.15
CA GLN A 219 -14.40 9.10 25.28
C GLN A 219 -13.80 8.93 26.68
N VAL A 220 -14.16 9.78 27.65
CA VAL A 220 -13.84 9.52 29.06
C VAL A 220 -14.79 8.43 29.55
N VAL A 221 -14.46 7.18 29.22
CA VAL A 221 -14.97 6.04 29.99
C VAL A 221 -14.32 6.18 31.35
N ASP A 222 -15.11 6.43 32.40
CA ASP A 222 -14.65 6.40 33.78
C ASP A 222 -14.14 4.99 34.09
N ILE A 223 -12.86 4.73 33.81
CA ILE A 223 -12.20 3.48 34.19
C ILE A 223 -12.14 3.49 35.72
N PRO A 224 -12.82 2.58 36.43
CA PRO A 224 -12.67 2.49 37.88
C PRO A 224 -11.20 2.24 38.18
N LEU A 225 -10.61 3.15 38.97
CA LEU A 225 -9.18 3.14 39.31
C LEU A 225 -8.71 1.73 39.71
N PRO A 226 -7.57 1.25 39.19
CA PRO A 226 -7.01 -0.02 39.64
C PRO A 226 -6.78 0.02 41.16
N ILE A 227 -7.02 -1.13 41.79
CA ILE A 227 -7.10 -1.41 43.24
C ILE A 227 -5.90 -0.86 44.05
N GLN A 228 -4.79 -0.49 43.40
CA GLN A 228 -3.65 0.15 44.05
C GLN A 228 -3.96 1.49 44.74
N LYS A 229 -4.90 2.31 44.24
CA LYS A 229 -5.20 3.59 44.91
C LYS A 229 -6.06 3.40 46.18
N ARG A 230 -6.91 2.35 46.22
CA ARG A 230 -7.70 2.00 47.41
C ARG A 230 -6.82 1.51 48.57
N ARG A 231 -5.65 0.89 48.30
CA ARG A 231 -4.69 0.52 49.37
C ARG A 231 -4.04 1.73 50.05
N ARG A 232 -3.76 2.82 49.33
CA ARG A 232 -3.23 4.04 49.95
C ARG A 232 -4.26 4.72 50.84
N THR A 233 -5.53 4.78 50.40
CA THR A 233 -6.60 5.36 51.21
C THR A 233 -6.86 4.53 52.48
N VAL A 234 -6.78 3.20 52.40
CA VAL A 234 -6.93 2.33 53.59
C VAL A 234 -5.70 2.40 54.52
N SER A 235 -4.48 2.55 54.00
CA SER A 235 -3.30 2.74 54.88
C SER A 235 -3.25 4.12 55.54
N GLU A 236 -3.74 5.16 54.86
CA GLU A 236 -3.89 6.51 55.44
C GLU A 236 -5.03 6.55 56.47
N MET A 237 -6.11 5.78 56.25
CA MET A 237 -7.21 5.68 57.20
C MET A 237 -6.85 4.84 58.45
N SER A 238 -5.98 3.83 58.31
CA SER A 238 -5.42 3.06 59.42
C SER A 238 -4.41 3.86 60.29
N SER A 239 -3.83 4.94 59.77
CA SER A 239 -2.82 5.73 60.48
C SER A 239 -3.43 6.82 61.38
N ASN A 240 -4.69 7.19 61.17
CA ASN A 240 -5.34 8.29 61.90
C ASN A 240 -6.22 7.84 63.07
N ASP A 241 -6.35 6.53 63.32
CA ASP A 241 -7.17 5.97 64.39
C ASP A 241 -6.41 5.75 65.73
N TRP A 242 -5.17 6.25 65.87
CA TRP A 242 -4.35 6.08 67.09
C TRP A 242 -3.88 7.39 67.78
N THR A 243 -4.51 8.52 67.52
CA THR A 243 -4.24 9.76 68.28
C THR A 243 -5.52 10.32 68.88
N VAL A 244 -5.89 9.76 70.04
CA VAL A 244 -6.65 10.43 71.11
C VAL A 244 -5.68 10.66 72.26
#